data_AF-A0A8B6BN82-F1
#
_entry.id   AF-A0A8B6BN82-F1
#
_cell.length_a   1.000
_cell.length_b   1.000
_cell.length_c   1.000
_cell.angle_alpha   90.00
_cell.angle_beta   90.00
_cell.angle_gamma   90.00
#
_symmetry.space_group_name_H-M   'P 1'
#
loop_
_entity.id
_entity.type
_entity.pdbx_description
1 polymer ?
#
loop_
_entity_poly.entity_id
_entity_poly.type
_entity_poly.pdbx_seq_one_letter_code
_entity_poly.pdbx_strand_id
1 'polypeptide(L)'
;MSQSGLKTEFEFSGYGKNFVKVLQLRREGKIHYVKEIEVSTQLTLNNTKDYIHGDNSDIIATDSQKNTVYVLARQHGIETIEKFALTISDHFLRKYSHVTNTQIYIEEAPWKRISVDGQEHVHAFFFSKEAIRRCEVTQERGGKPLLRSGLKEMRIMKTTQSAFRKFVDDEFRTLPDADDRLFCTVVDSWWWYNSVNGVDFTKV
;
A
#
# COMPACT_ATOMS: atom_id res chain seq x y z
N MET A 1 -24.65 -20.13 41.86
CA MET A 1 -23.64 -19.08 41.70
C MET A 1 -23.41 -18.87 40.21
N SER A 2 -24.11 -17.94 39.58
CA SER A 2 -23.87 -17.61 38.18
C SER A 2 -22.64 -16.71 38.12
N GLN A 3 -21.50 -17.23 37.67
CA GLN A 3 -20.43 -16.36 37.22
C GLN A 3 -20.99 -15.58 36.03
N SER A 4 -21.24 -14.28 36.22
CA SER A 4 -21.41 -13.34 35.14
C SER A 4 -20.06 -13.26 34.40
N GLY A 5 -19.83 -14.22 33.50
CA GLY A 5 -18.62 -14.26 32.69
C GLY A 5 -18.55 -13.00 31.85
N LEU A 6 -17.36 -12.38 31.83
CA LEU A 6 -17.04 -11.28 30.92
C LEU A 6 -17.44 -11.69 29.50
N LYS A 7 -18.38 -10.95 28.92
CA LYS A 7 -18.82 -11.14 27.54
C LYS A 7 -17.84 -10.39 26.64
N THR A 8 -17.07 -11.13 25.86
CA THR A 8 -16.13 -10.57 24.87
C THR A 8 -16.77 -10.55 23.50
N GLU A 9 -16.51 -9.50 22.73
CA GLU A 9 -16.96 -9.35 21.34
C GLU A 9 -15.77 -9.05 20.43
N PHE A 10 -15.86 -9.50 19.18
CA PHE A 10 -14.87 -9.17 18.15
C PHE A 10 -15.23 -7.82 17.54
N GLU A 11 -14.36 -6.81 17.71
CA GLU A 11 -14.46 -5.53 16.99
C GLU A 11 -13.87 -5.65 15.59
N PHE A 12 -12.73 -6.33 15.44
CA PHE A 12 -12.05 -6.55 14.17
C PHE A 12 -11.35 -7.92 14.13
N SER A 13 -11.33 -8.54 12.95
CA SER A 13 -10.51 -9.71 12.66
C SER A 13 -9.95 -9.62 11.24
N GLY A 14 -8.72 -10.10 11.05
CA GLY A 14 -8.09 -10.07 9.75
C GLY A 14 -6.77 -10.82 9.75
N TYR A 15 -6.51 -11.57 8.69
CA TYR A 15 -5.28 -12.34 8.53
C TYR A 15 -4.82 -12.32 7.07
N GLY A 16 -3.54 -12.60 6.84
CA GLY A 16 -3.05 -12.76 5.47
C GLY A 16 -1.54 -12.85 5.38
N LYS A 17 -0.98 -12.32 4.29
CA LYS A 17 0.44 -12.43 3.97
C LYS A 17 1.03 -11.05 3.71
N ASN A 18 2.11 -10.73 4.42
CA ASN A 18 2.86 -9.50 4.20
C ASN A 18 4.13 -9.77 3.40
N PHE A 19 4.66 -8.70 2.79
CA PHE A 19 5.99 -8.68 2.17
C PHE A 19 6.17 -9.66 1.00
N VAL A 20 5.11 -9.88 0.20
CA VAL A 20 5.17 -10.70 -1.02
C VAL A 20 5.83 -9.88 -2.14
N LYS A 21 7.13 -10.13 -2.37
CA LYS A 21 7.91 -9.45 -3.42
C LYS A 21 7.67 -10.06 -4.80
N VAL A 22 7.41 -9.20 -5.79
CA VAL A 22 7.20 -9.58 -7.19
C VAL A 22 7.96 -8.62 -8.10
N LEU A 23 8.81 -9.15 -8.99
CA LEU A 23 9.38 -8.41 -10.11
C LEU A 23 8.72 -8.87 -11.41
N GLN A 24 8.07 -7.95 -12.11
CA GLN A 24 7.57 -8.17 -13.46
C GLN A 24 8.53 -7.59 -14.49
N LEU A 25 8.92 -8.41 -15.47
CA LEU A 25 9.75 -8.02 -16.61
C LEU A 25 8.95 -8.19 -17.91
N ARG A 26 8.74 -7.09 -18.63
CA ARG A 26 8.12 -7.07 -19.97
C ARG A 26 9.18 -6.73 -21.00
N ARG A 27 9.27 -7.51 -22.09
CA ARG A 27 10.26 -7.30 -23.16
C ARG A 27 9.56 -6.92 -24.46
N GLU A 28 9.98 -5.81 -25.05
CA GLU A 28 9.55 -5.33 -26.36
C GLU A 28 10.79 -5.20 -27.25
N GLY A 29 11.13 -6.27 -27.98
CA GLY A 29 12.39 -6.36 -28.70
C GLY A 29 13.59 -6.23 -27.76
N LYS A 30 14.46 -5.23 -27.99
CA LYS A 30 15.61 -4.93 -27.14
C LYS A 30 15.25 -4.11 -25.88
N ILE A 31 14.08 -3.46 -25.88
CA ILE A 31 13.64 -2.58 -24.79
C ILE A 31 12.94 -3.42 -23.73
N HIS A 32 13.46 -3.39 -22.52
CA HIS A 32 12.90 -4.08 -21.36
C HIS A 32 12.22 -3.07 -20.43
N TYR A 33 11.12 -3.46 -19.78
CA TYR A 33 10.42 -2.69 -18.75
C TYR A 33 10.34 -3.54 -17.48
N VAL A 34 10.63 -2.93 -16.33
CA VAL A 34 10.57 -3.58 -15.03
C VAL A 34 9.56 -2.87 -14.14
N LYS A 35 8.85 -3.65 -13.32
CA LYS A 35 8.09 -3.14 -12.18
C LYS A 35 8.27 -4.13 -11.04
N GLU A 36 8.85 -3.68 -9.94
CA GLU A 36 9.00 -4.47 -8.73
C GLU A 36 8.09 -3.90 -7.65
N ILE A 37 7.34 -4.79 -7.01
CA ILE A 37 6.37 -4.43 -5.98
C ILE A 37 6.50 -5.35 -4.78
N GLU A 38 6.08 -4.84 -3.63
CA GLU A 38 5.90 -5.60 -2.41
C GLU A 38 4.43 -5.52 -2.00
N VAL A 39 3.77 -6.68 -1.93
CA VAL A 39 2.33 -6.80 -1.69
C VAL A 39 2.06 -7.36 -0.31
N SER A 40 1.11 -6.76 0.40
CA SER A 40 0.53 -7.29 1.63
C SER A 40 -0.98 -7.48 1.46
N THR A 41 -1.47 -8.66 1.83
CA THR A 41 -2.89 -9.04 1.76
C THR A 41 -3.43 -9.25 3.16
N GLN A 42 -4.65 -8.77 3.40
CA GLN A 42 -5.43 -9.07 4.60
C GLN A 42 -6.87 -9.39 4.19
N LEU A 43 -7.41 -10.47 4.74
CA LEU A 43 -8.77 -10.95 4.53
C LEU A 43 -9.50 -11.01 5.87
N THR A 44 -10.76 -10.57 5.87
CA THR A 44 -11.72 -10.79 6.96
C THR A 44 -12.74 -11.84 6.52
N LEU A 45 -13.05 -12.79 7.40
CA LEU A 45 -14.04 -13.84 7.14
C LEU A 45 -15.38 -13.50 7.80
N ASN A 46 -16.46 -14.14 7.37
CA ASN A 46 -17.81 -13.96 7.93
C ASN A 46 -18.04 -14.72 9.25
N ASN A 47 -17.02 -15.39 9.77
CA ASN A 47 -17.09 -16.18 11.00
C ASN A 47 -15.73 -16.13 11.72
N THR A 48 -15.71 -16.61 12.95
CA THR A 48 -14.54 -16.57 13.86
C THR A 48 -14.24 -17.94 14.46
N LYS A 49 -14.64 -19.03 13.80
CA LYS A 49 -14.49 -20.40 14.33
C LYS A 49 -13.03 -20.83 14.40
N ASP A 50 -12.18 -20.26 13.56
CA ASP A 50 -10.72 -20.35 13.61
C ASP A 50 -10.16 -19.76 14.92
N TYR A 51 -10.66 -18.60 15.36
CA TYR A 51 -10.24 -17.97 16.62
C TYR A 51 -10.77 -18.71 17.86
N ILE A 52 -12.04 -19.08 17.86
CA ILE A 52 -12.72 -19.61 19.06
C ILE A 52 -12.44 -21.11 19.24
N HIS A 53 -12.41 -21.87 18.15
CA HIS A 53 -12.38 -23.34 18.18
C HIS A 53 -11.16 -23.94 17.47
N GLY A 54 -10.32 -23.13 16.81
CA GLY A 54 -9.22 -23.63 16.01
C GLY A 54 -9.67 -24.36 14.73
N ASP A 55 -10.92 -24.16 14.30
CA ASP A 55 -11.44 -24.77 13.07
C ASP A 55 -11.01 -23.96 11.84
N ASN A 56 -10.04 -24.51 11.11
CA ASN A 56 -9.42 -23.87 9.95
C ASN A 56 -10.15 -24.14 8.62
N SER A 57 -11.33 -24.77 8.62
CA SER A 57 -12.00 -25.21 7.38
C SER A 57 -12.36 -24.07 6.40
N ASP A 58 -12.47 -22.84 6.88
CA ASP A 58 -12.71 -21.65 6.05
C ASP A 58 -11.44 -20.83 5.74
N ILE A 59 -10.27 -21.24 6.27
CA ILE A 59 -9.02 -20.50 6.13
C ILE A 59 -8.43 -20.67 4.73
N ILE A 60 -8.22 -19.54 4.05
CA ILE A 60 -7.36 -19.44 2.87
C ILE A 60 -5.93 -19.26 3.37
N ALA A 61 -5.17 -20.37 3.40
CA ALA A 61 -3.79 -20.39 3.88
C ALA A 61 -2.97 -19.21 3.34
N THR A 62 -2.13 -18.61 4.20
CA THR A 62 -1.35 -17.41 3.83
C THR A 62 -0.37 -17.71 2.68
N ASP A 63 0.06 -18.96 2.52
CA ASP A 63 0.83 -19.40 1.36
C ASP A 63 0.00 -19.40 0.07
N SER A 64 -1.26 -19.80 0.13
CA SER A 64 -2.19 -19.69 -1.01
C SER A 64 -2.43 -18.24 -1.39
N GLN A 65 -2.52 -17.32 -0.42
CA GLN A 65 -2.63 -15.88 -0.72
C GLN A 65 -1.38 -15.35 -1.45
N LYS A 66 -0.17 -15.73 -1.01
CA LYS A 66 1.09 -15.45 -1.70
C LYS A 66 1.08 -16.01 -3.13
N ASN A 67 0.66 -17.26 -3.31
CA ASN A 67 0.59 -17.89 -4.63
C ASN A 67 -0.42 -17.19 -5.55
N THR A 68 -1.57 -16.77 -5.02
CA THR A 68 -2.56 -15.95 -5.74
C THR A 68 -1.94 -14.66 -6.26
N VAL A 69 -1.16 -13.94 -5.45
CA VAL A 69 -0.46 -12.72 -5.91
C VAL A 69 0.45 -13.01 -7.11
N TYR A 70 1.25 -14.09 -7.06
CA TYR A 70 2.10 -14.48 -8.19
C TYR A 70 1.31 -14.84 -9.45
N VAL A 71 0.24 -15.64 -9.29
CA VAL A 71 -0.61 -16.08 -10.42
C VAL A 71 -1.30 -14.89 -11.06
N LEU A 72 -1.89 -13.97 -10.29
CA LEU A 72 -2.56 -12.79 -10.81
C LEU A 72 -1.57 -11.83 -11.49
N ALA A 73 -0.38 -11.63 -10.93
CA ALA A 73 0.66 -10.83 -11.57
C ALA A 73 1.06 -11.39 -12.94
N ARG A 74 1.11 -12.72 -13.07
CA ARG A 74 1.40 -13.40 -14.34
C ARG A 74 0.26 -13.33 -15.33
N GLN A 75 -0.98 -13.47 -14.88
CA GLN A 75 -2.18 -13.51 -15.74
C GLN A 75 -2.59 -12.13 -16.25
N HIS A 76 -2.55 -11.11 -15.38
CA HIS A 76 -3.11 -9.79 -15.68
C HIS A 76 -2.03 -8.73 -15.97
N GLY A 77 -0.78 -8.99 -15.64
CA GLY A 77 0.23 -7.94 -15.66
C GLY A 77 0.13 -7.01 -14.44
N ILE A 78 1.08 -6.07 -14.32
CA ILE A 78 1.06 -5.01 -13.29
C ILE A 78 1.26 -3.68 -14.03
N GLU A 79 0.16 -3.07 -14.48
CA GLU A 79 0.20 -1.78 -15.15
C GLU A 79 0.48 -0.63 -14.15
N THR A 80 -0.34 -0.56 -13.11
CA THR A 80 -0.13 0.31 -11.93
C THR A 80 -0.39 -0.49 -10.67
N ILE A 81 0.19 -0.07 -9.55
CA ILE A 81 -0.01 -0.74 -8.26
C ILE A 81 -1.49 -0.70 -7.84
N GLU A 82 -2.20 0.38 -8.14
CA GLU A 82 -3.63 0.55 -7.81
C GLU A 82 -4.50 -0.45 -8.56
N LYS A 83 -4.32 -0.56 -9.89
CA LYS A 83 -5.05 -1.53 -10.71
C LYS A 83 -4.79 -2.96 -10.24
N PHE A 84 -3.54 -3.26 -9.86
CA PHE A 84 -3.18 -4.58 -9.38
C PHE A 84 -3.77 -4.88 -7.99
N ALA A 85 -3.76 -3.91 -7.07
CA ALA A 85 -4.43 -4.03 -5.77
C ALA A 85 -5.94 -4.29 -5.93
N LEU A 86 -6.61 -3.57 -6.84
CA LEU A 86 -8.01 -3.80 -7.18
C LEU A 86 -8.25 -5.21 -7.74
N THR A 87 -7.33 -5.71 -8.56
CA THR A 87 -7.39 -7.06 -9.15
C THR A 87 -7.32 -8.14 -8.08
N ILE A 88 -6.41 -8.00 -7.11
CA ILE A 88 -6.28 -8.94 -6.00
C ILE A 88 -7.52 -8.89 -5.09
N SER A 89 -7.98 -7.69 -4.76
CA SER A 89 -9.20 -7.44 -3.96
C SER A 89 -10.42 -8.14 -4.59
N ASP A 90 -10.68 -7.88 -5.87
CA ASP A 90 -11.78 -8.47 -6.62
C ASP A 90 -11.68 -10.01 -6.68
N HIS A 91 -10.47 -10.56 -6.87
CA HIS A 91 -10.26 -12.00 -6.89
C HIS A 91 -10.74 -12.67 -5.60
N PHE A 92 -10.28 -12.21 -4.43
CA PHE A 92 -10.64 -12.85 -3.16
C PHE A 92 -12.15 -12.72 -2.87
N LEU A 93 -12.74 -11.55 -3.12
CA LEU A 93 -14.17 -11.33 -2.92
C LEU A 93 -15.02 -12.17 -3.88
N ARG A 94 -14.63 -12.34 -5.15
CA ARG A 94 -15.40 -13.18 -6.08
C ARG A 94 -15.21 -14.66 -5.85
N LYS A 95 -14.00 -15.09 -5.48
CA LYS A 95 -13.65 -16.51 -5.38
C LYS A 95 -14.19 -17.18 -4.12
N TYR A 96 -14.21 -16.49 -2.98
CA TYR A 96 -14.53 -17.06 -1.68
C TYR A 96 -15.71 -16.32 -1.06
N SER A 97 -16.90 -16.91 -1.08
CA SER A 97 -18.15 -16.27 -0.61
C SER A 97 -18.12 -15.85 0.86
N HIS A 98 -17.32 -16.53 1.69
CA HIS A 98 -17.17 -16.27 3.12
C HIS A 98 -16.15 -15.18 3.46
N VAL A 99 -15.40 -14.64 2.49
CA VAL A 99 -14.57 -13.45 2.70
C VAL A 99 -15.47 -12.21 2.67
N THR A 100 -15.48 -11.40 3.73
CA THR A 100 -16.36 -10.23 3.87
C THR A 100 -15.67 -8.92 3.56
N ASN A 101 -14.35 -8.83 3.77
CA ASN A 101 -13.56 -7.65 3.48
C ASN A 101 -12.15 -8.04 3.05
N THR A 102 -11.54 -7.22 2.21
CA THR A 102 -10.15 -7.34 1.79
C THR A 102 -9.42 -6.02 1.95
N GLN A 103 -8.20 -6.05 2.45
CA GLN A 103 -7.27 -4.92 2.42
C GLN A 103 -5.98 -5.34 1.71
N ILE A 104 -5.63 -4.64 0.64
CA ILE A 104 -4.46 -4.91 -0.20
C ILE A 104 -3.57 -3.67 -0.18
N TYR A 105 -2.37 -3.80 0.37
CA TYR A 105 -1.36 -2.75 0.41
C TYR A 105 -0.20 -3.11 -0.52
N ILE A 106 0.27 -2.14 -1.31
CA ILE A 106 1.36 -2.35 -2.26
C ILE A 106 2.35 -1.18 -2.19
N GLU A 107 3.64 -1.48 -2.08
CA GLU A 107 4.73 -0.52 -2.36
C GLU A 107 5.41 -0.86 -3.68
N GLU A 108 5.76 0.17 -4.46
CA GLU A 108 6.55 0.03 -5.68
C GLU A 108 8.01 0.36 -5.41
N ALA A 109 8.91 -0.56 -5.76
CA ALA A 109 10.35 -0.30 -5.71
C ALA A 109 10.71 0.78 -6.75
N PRO A 110 11.42 1.86 -6.36
CA PRO A 110 11.64 3.03 -7.22
C PRO A 110 12.81 2.81 -8.19
N TRP A 111 12.65 1.82 -9.07
CA TRP A 111 13.56 1.61 -10.20
C TRP A 111 13.41 2.75 -11.21
N LYS A 112 14.54 3.36 -11.57
CA LYS A 112 14.63 4.35 -12.64
C LYS A 112 15.49 3.82 -13.77
N ARG A 113 15.08 4.06 -15.01
CA ARG A 113 15.89 3.71 -16.17
C ARG A 113 17.12 4.62 -16.22
N ILE A 114 18.28 4.04 -16.51
CA ILE A 114 19.50 4.82 -16.71
C ILE A 114 19.36 5.63 -18.00
N SER A 115 19.72 6.91 -17.97
CA SER A 115 19.77 7.80 -19.13
C SER A 115 21.15 8.46 -19.21
N VAL A 116 21.75 8.45 -20.40
CA VAL A 116 23.05 9.07 -20.70
C VAL A 116 22.84 10.02 -21.87
N ASP A 117 23.19 11.29 -21.70
CA ASP A 117 22.99 12.35 -22.70
C ASP A 117 21.55 12.43 -23.23
N GLY A 118 20.57 12.19 -22.35
CA GLY A 118 19.14 12.19 -22.68
C GLY A 118 18.65 10.92 -23.38
N GLN A 119 19.54 9.95 -23.66
CA GLN A 119 19.18 8.67 -24.25
C GLN A 119 18.99 7.59 -23.18
N GLU A 120 17.79 7.04 -23.14
CA GLU A 120 17.41 5.98 -22.22
C GLU A 120 18.06 4.62 -22.58
N HIS A 121 18.67 3.94 -21.60
CA HIS A 121 19.23 2.62 -21.80
C HIS A 121 18.12 1.57 -21.96
N VAL A 122 18.23 0.73 -22.98
CA VAL A 122 17.22 -0.27 -23.34
C VAL A 122 16.87 -1.30 -22.24
N HIS A 123 17.75 -1.58 -21.27
CA HIS A 123 17.53 -2.62 -20.25
C HIS A 123 18.32 -2.41 -18.95
N ALA A 124 18.80 -1.19 -18.68
CA ALA A 124 19.57 -0.90 -17.47
C ALA A 124 18.81 0.09 -16.57
N PHE A 125 18.79 -0.23 -15.28
CA PHE A 125 18.03 0.50 -14.25
C PHE A 125 18.90 0.72 -13.02
N PHE A 126 18.65 1.79 -12.28
CA PHE A 126 19.24 2.07 -10.98
C PHE A 126 18.14 2.33 -9.95
N PHE A 127 18.46 2.06 -8.68
CA PHE A 127 17.52 2.22 -7.59
C PHE A 127 17.60 3.65 -7.05
N SER A 128 16.55 4.47 -7.23
CA SER A 128 16.54 5.88 -6.82
C SER A 128 15.46 6.15 -5.78
N LYS A 129 15.85 6.27 -4.50
CA LYS A 129 14.92 6.57 -3.39
C LYS A 129 14.58 8.07 -3.30
N GLU A 130 14.05 8.64 -4.38
CA GLU A 130 13.50 10.01 -4.34
C GLU A 130 12.18 10.05 -3.56
N ALA A 131 11.31 9.07 -3.82
CA ALA A 131 10.10 8.77 -3.05
C ALA A 131 9.72 7.31 -3.33
N ILE A 132 9.02 6.68 -2.38
CA ILE A 132 8.41 5.37 -2.58
C ILE A 132 6.93 5.57 -2.82
N ARG A 133 6.45 5.10 -3.98
CA ARG A 133 5.03 5.09 -4.31
C ARG A 133 4.36 3.89 -3.64
N ARG A 134 3.18 4.11 -3.09
CA ARG A 134 2.37 3.08 -2.45
C ARG A 134 0.89 3.27 -2.74
N CYS A 135 0.11 2.21 -2.61
CA CYS A 135 -1.34 2.27 -2.64
C CYS A 135 -1.95 1.30 -1.65
N GLU A 136 -3.20 1.56 -1.28
CA GLU A 136 -4.01 0.65 -0.50
C GLU A 136 -5.45 0.62 -1.03
N VAL A 137 -5.98 -0.58 -1.20
CA VAL A 137 -7.39 -0.83 -1.49
C VAL A 137 -8.00 -1.56 -0.31
N THR A 138 -9.06 -0.98 0.26
CA THR A 138 -9.97 -1.70 1.17
C THR A 138 -11.31 -1.90 0.47
N GLN A 139 -11.87 -3.10 0.52
CA GLN A 139 -13.14 -3.40 -0.13
C GLN A 139 -13.95 -4.42 0.66
N GLU A 140 -15.11 -3.98 1.13
CA GLU A 140 -16.15 -4.86 1.68
C GLU A 140 -16.91 -5.57 0.56
N ARG A 141 -17.39 -6.79 0.83
CA ARG A 141 -18.23 -7.55 -0.08
C ARG A 141 -19.50 -6.78 -0.41
N GLY A 142 -19.75 -6.54 -1.69
CA GLY A 142 -20.89 -5.76 -2.17
C GLY A 142 -20.70 -4.25 -2.07
N GLY A 143 -19.63 -3.78 -1.43
CA GLY A 143 -19.25 -2.38 -1.35
C GLY A 143 -18.40 -1.92 -2.54
N LYS A 144 -18.27 -0.59 -2.67
CA LYS A 144 -17.33 0.02 -3.60
C LYS A 144 -15.91 -0.06 -3.03
N PRO A 145 -14.86 -0.25 -3.85
CA PRO A 145 -13.49 -0.21 -3.37
C PRO A 145 -13.13 1.20 -2.89
N LEU A 146 -12.52 1.28 -1.71
CA LEU A 146 -11.92 2.49 -1.16
C LEU A 146 -10.42 2.46 -1.46
N LEU A 147 -9.98 3.27 -2.42
CA LEU A 147 -8.61 3.32 -2.89
C LEU A 147 -7.92 4.61 -2.44
N ARG A 148 -6.70 4.47 -1.92
CA ARG A 148 -5.76 5.58 -1.70
C ARG A 148 -4.42 5.28 -2.34
N SER A 149 -3.76 6.32 -2.82
CA SER A 149 -2.34 6.28 -3.21
C SER A 149 -1.54 7.26 -2.36
N GLY A 150 -0.24 7.05 -2.31
CA GLY A 150 0.62 7.84 -1.46
C GLY A 150 2.08 7.80 -1.88
N LEU A 151 2.82 8.73 -1.30
CA LEU A 151 4.28 8.81 -1.36
C LEU A 151 4.83 8.78 0.06
N LYS A 152 5.90 8.02 0.28
CA LYS A 152 6.64 8.00 1.54
C LYS A 152 8.14 8.10 1.27
N GLU A 153 8.91 8.35 2.32
CA GLU A 153 10.38 8.42 2.30
C GLU A 153 10.96 9.53 1.41
N MET A 154 10.14 10.52 1.00
CA MET A 154 10.62 11.65 0.21
C MET A 154 11.32 12.68 1.11
N ARG A 155 12.65 12.59 1.18
CA ARG A 155 13.48 13.48 1.99
C ARG A 155 13.75 14.79 1.26
N ILE A 156 13.32 15.90 1.84
CA ILE A 156 13.50 17.24 1.28
C ILE A 156 14.01 18.22 2.34
N MET A 157 14.75 19.24 1.89
CA MET A 157 15.27 20.31 2.73
C MET A 157 15.22 21.64 1.98
N LYS A 158 14.88 22.71 2.68
CA LYS A 158 15.18 24.09 2.27
C LYS A 158 16.00 24.78 3.36
N THR A 159 16.89 25.67 2.92
CA THR A 159 17.89 26.30 3.78
C THR A 159 17.46 27.65 4.38
N THR A 160 16.33 28.19 3.93
CA THR A 160 15.76 29.48 4.35
C THR A 160 14.25 29.47 4.05
N GLN A 161 13.57 30.61 4.24
CA GLN A 161 12.13 30.79 4.05
C GLN A 161 11.29 29.81 4.90
N SER A 162 11.75 29.52 6.11
CA SER A 162 10.98 28.83 7.14
C SER A 162 11.06 29.63 8.43
N ALA A 163 9.92 29.92 9.03
CA ALA A 163 9.84 30.63 10.29
C ALA A 163 9.05 29.82 11.31
N PHE A 164 9.33 30.03 12.60
CA PHE A 164 8.51 29.56 13.70
C PHE A 164 8.47 30.62 14.78
N ARG A 165 7.35 31.33 14.83
CA ARG A 165 7.16 32.53 15.64
C ARG A 165 5.72 32.63 16.09
N LYS A 166 5.45 33.42 17.14
CA LYS A 166 4.09 33.69 17.65
C LYS A 166 3.29 32.43 17.99
N PHE A 167 3.96 31.40 18.48
CA PHE A 167 3.30 30.22 19.07
C PHE A 167 2.92 30.50 20.52
N VAL A 168 2.21 29.55 21.16
CA VAL A 168 1.74 29.66 22.54
C VAL A 168 2.89 30.04 23.47
N ASP A 169 2.64 31.04 24.31
CA ASP A 169 3.59 31.60 25.28
C ASP A 169 3.04 31.35 26.69
N ASP A 170 3.38 30.19 27.23
CA ASP A 170 3.00 29.74 28.57
C ASP A 170 4.25 29.63 29.47
N GLU A 171 4.05 29.24 30.73
CA GLU A 171 5.12 29.06 31.70
C GLU A 171 6.17 27.98 31.32
N PHE A 172 5.92 27.19 30.27
CA PHE A 172 6.83 26.17 29.77
C PHE A 172 7.60 26.61 28.51
N ARG A 173 7.31 27.80 27.97
CA ARG A 173 7.99 28.31 26.79
C ARG A 173 9.44 28.66 27.09
N THR A 174 10.36 27.92 26.47
CA THR A 174 11.79 28.25 26.43
C THR A 174 12.31 28.52 25.02
N LEU A 175 11.54 28.16 24.00
CA LEU A 175 11.91 28.32 22.60
C LEU A 175 11.72 29.79 22.17
N PRO A 176 12.78 30.47 21.67
CA PRO A 176 12.62 31.79 21.08
C PRO A 176 11.91 31.72 19.71
N ASP A 177 11.34 32.85 19.29
CA ASP A 177 10.91 33.03 17.91
C ASP A 177 12.12 32.94 16.95
N ALA A 178 11.91 32.36 15.77
CA ALA A 178 12.87 32.32 14.69
C ALA A 178 12.23 32.79 13.38
N ASP A 179 12.70 33.92 12.84
CA ASP A 179 12.22 34.48 11.57
C ASP A 179 12.77 33.75 10.34
N ASP A 180 13.91 33.07 10.47
CA ASP A 180 14.44 32.15 9.47
C ASP A 180 15.14 30.95 10.12
N ARG A 181 14.94 29.75 9.55
CA ARG A 181 15.56 28.49 9.99
C ARG A 181 15.59 27.47 8.86
N LEU A 182 16.43 26.44 9.03
CA LEU A 182 16.40 25.25 8.18
C LEU A 182 15.04 24.53 8.33
N PHE A 183 14.52 24.00 7.24
CA PHE A 183 13.40 23.06 7.28
C PHE A 183 13.75 21.81 6.49
N CYS A 184 13.88 20.69 7.21
CA CYS A 184 14.12 19.36 6.65
C CYS A 184 13.00 18.45 7.11
N THR A 185 12.44 17.66 6.20
CA THR A 185 11.39 16.70 6.50
C THR A 185 11.50 15.47 5.60
N VAL A 186 10.85 14.39 6.01
CA VAL A 186 10.57 13.24 5.17
C VAL A 186 9.07 13.20 4.97
N VAL A 187 8.64 13.46 3.74
CA VAL A 187 7.21 13.52 3.42
C VAL A 187 6.62 12.11 3.43
N ASP A 188 5.53 11.97 4.17
CA ASP A 188 4.59 10.84 4.12
C ASP A 188 3.22 11.43 3.79
N SER A 189 2.66 11.03 2.66
CA SER A 189 1.40 11.55 2.13
C SER A 189 0.50 10.42 1.63
N TRP A 190 -0.79 10.65 1.74
CA TRP A 190 -1.87 9.82 1.23
C TRP A 190 -2.95 10.71 0.63
N TRP A 191 -3.55 10.27 -0.47
CA TRP A 191 -4.75 10.86 -1.03
C TRP A 191 -5.73 9.77 -1.43
N TRP A 192 -7.01 10.05 -1.20
CA TRP A 192 -8.11 9.15 -1.56
C TRP A 192 -8.65 9.48 -2.95
N TYR A 193 -9.06 8.45 -3.68
CA TYR A 193 -9.76 8.63 -4.94
C TYR A 193 -11.27 8.60 -4.71
N ASN A 194 -11.98 9.58 -5.25
CA ASN A 194 -13.45 9.61 -5.22
C ASN A 194 -14.09 8.55 -6.14
N SER A 195 -13.34 8.06 -7.12
CA SER A 195 -13.73 7.01 -8.07
C SER A 195 -12.48 6.28 -8.55
N VAL A 196 -12.60 5.00 -8.87
CA VAL A 196 -11.54 4.20 -9.51
C VAL A 196 -11.72 4.09 -11.03
N ASN A 197 -12.89 4.48 -11.54
CA ASN A 197 -13.22 4.38 -12.95
C ASN A 197 -12.69 5.59 -13.72
N GLY A 198 -11.98 5.34 -14.82
CA GLY A 198 -11.47 6.40 -15.71
C GLY A 198 -10.29 7.19 -15.15
N VAL A 199 -9.70 6.77 -14.03
CA VAL A 199 -8.53 7.43 -13.44
C VAL A 199 -7.25 6.94 -14.10
N ASP A 200 -6.44 7.88 -14.59
CA ASP A 200 -5.06 7.61 -14.97
C ASP A 200 -4.16 7.75 -13.74
N PHE A 201 -3.97 6.64 -13.02
CA PHE A 201 -3.16 6.63 -11.80
C PHE A 201 -1.69 7.06 -12.04
N THR A 202 -1.19 7.07 -13.27
CA THR A 202 0.21 7.46 -13.55
C THR A 202 0.43 8.97 -13.52
N LYS A 203 -0.64 9.77 -13.52
CA LYS A 203 -0.59 11.24 -13.60
C LYS A 203 -1.09 11.96 -12.35
N VAL A 204 -1.52 11.21 -11.34
CA VAL A 204 -2.09 11.75 -10.09
C VAL A 204 -1.04 11.71 -8.98
#